data_AF-A0A5Q0H5I6-F1
#
_entry.id   AF-A0A5Q0H5I6-F1
#
_cell.length_a   1.000
_cell.length_b   1.000
_cell.length_c   1.000
_cell.angle_alpha   90.00
_cell.angle_beta   90.00
_cell.angle_gamma   90.00
#
_symmetry.space_group_name_H-M   'P 1'
#
loop_
_entity.id
_entity.type
_entity.pdbx_description
1 polymer ?
#
loop_
_entity_poly.entity_id
_entity_poly.type
_entity_poly.pdbx_seq_one_letter_code
_entity_poly.pdbx_strand_id
1 'polypeptide(L)'
;MEILRPFRERIESLDEQIAALIADRLRVCSEVALVKKSEGIPMMQPDRVAAVRSAYAERGRALGVSPGFMSELASLLISEACRLEDEIIDGAG
;
A
#
# COMPACT_ATOMS: atom_id res chain seq x y z
N MET A 1 18.68 17.44 -21.81
CA MET A 1 19.84 18.07 -21.15
C MET A 1 20.55 17.01 -20.32
N GLU A 2 21.81 16.71 -20.65
CA GLU A 2 22.62 15.65 -20.01
C GLU A 2 22.78 15.83 -18.49
N ILE A 3 22.78 17.08 -18.00
CA ILE A 3 23.01 17.41 -16.58
C ILE A 3 21.99 16.78 -15.62
N LEU A 4 20.78 16.47 -16.09
CA LEU A 4 19.73 15.87 -15.27
C LEU A 4 19.78 14.33 -15.28
N ARG A 5 20.59 13.72 -16.16
CA ARG A 5 20.59 12.26 -16.37
C ARG A 5 20.90 11.48 -15.08
N PRO A 6 21.94 11.81 -14.28
CA PRO A 6 22.23 11.05 -13.07
C PRO A 6 21.12 11.13 -12.01
N PHE A 7 20.40 12.25 -11.95
CA PHE A 7 19.26 12.41 -11.04
C PHE A 7 18.07 11.55 -11.47
N ARG A 8 17.80 11.48 -12.78
CA ARG A 8 16.73 10.66 -13.33
C ARG A 8 17.00 9.17 -13.15
N GLU A 9 18.23 8.72 -13.36
CA GLU A 9 18.65 7.33 -13.11
C GLU A 9 18.46 6.94 -11.64
N ARG A 10 18.78 7.86 -10.72
CA ARG A 10 18.53 7.64 -9.29
C ARG A 10 17.04 7.58 -8.95
N ILE A 11 16.22 8.43 -9.57
CA ILE A 11 14.76 8.41 -9.39
C ILE A 11 14.19 7.08 -9.92
N GLU A 12 14.58 6.66 -11.12
CA GLU A 12 14.14 5.41 -11.73
C GLU A 12 14.45 4.21 -10.80
N SER A 13 15.66 4.15 -10.26
CA SER A 13 16.04 3.09 -9.32
C SER A 13 15.22 3.11 -8.02
N LEU A 14 14.81 4.29 -7.54
CA LEU A 14 13.91 4.40 -6.39
C LEU A 14 12.49 3.97 -6.76
N ASP A 15 12.01 4.34 -7.95
CA ASP A 15 10.69 3.97 -8.44
C ASP A 15 10.56 2.45 -8.63
N GLU A 16 11.60 1.78 -9.14
CA GLU A 16 11.68 0.31 -9.20
C GLU A 16 11.56 -0.33 -7.82
N GLN A 17 12.27 0.21 -6.82
CA GLN A 17 12.21 -0.28 -5.44
C GLN A 17 10.83 -0.05 -4.82
N ILE A 18 10.23 1.10 -5.05
CA ILE A 18 8.87 1.43 -4.58
C ILE A 18 7.86 0.46 -5.20
N ALA A 19 7.93 0.22 -6.51
CA ALA A 19 7.04 -0.71 -7.21
C ALA A 19 7.15 -2.13 -6.65
N ALA A 20 8.37 -2.62 -6.42
CA ALA A 20 8.61 -3.94 -5.83
C ALA A 20 8.02 -4.04 -4.41
N LEU A 21 8.27 -3.03 -3.55
CA LEU A 21 7.75 -3.00 -2.19
C LEU A 21 6.22 -2.94 -2.14
N ILE A 22 5.59 -2.21 -3.08
CA ILE A 22 4.13 -2.18 -3.20
C ILE A 22 3.59 -3.55 -3.59
N ALA A 23 4.21 -4.22 -4.58
CA ALA A 23 3.81 -5.56 -4.99
C ALA A 23 3.91 -6.57 -3.84
N ASP A 24 5.00 -6.51 -3.06
CA ASP A 24 5.19 -7.36 -1.89
C ASP A 24 4.16 -7.10 -0.81
N ARG A 25 3.85 -5.82 -0.53
CA ARG A 25 2.80 -5.45 0.42
C ARG A 25 1.43 -6.01 -0.01
N LEU A 26 1.10 -5.93 -1.30
CA LEU A 26 -0.17 -6.44 -1.81
C LEU A 26 -0.25 -7.97 -1.74
N ARG A 27 0.85 -8.68 -1.98
CA ARG A 27 0.91 -10.14 -1.80
C ARG A 27 0.58 -10.55 -0.36
N VAL A 28 1.14 -9.84 0.62
CA VAL A 28 0.81 -10.05 2.04
C VAL A 28 -0.67 -9.76 2.31
N CYS A 29 -1.26 -8.73 1.70
CA CYS A 29 -2.70 -8.50 1.80
C CYS A 29 -3.52 -9.67 1.24
N SER A 30 -3.11 -10.27 0.12
CA SER A 30 -3.76 -11.47 -0.43
C SER A 30 -3.66 -12.67 0.51
N GLU A 31 -2.50 -12.89 1.15
CA GLU A 31 -2.34 -13.93 2.17
C GLU A 31 -3.28 -13.70 3.37
N VAL A 32 -3.37 -12.45 3.83
CA VAL A 32 -4.30 -12.05 4.89
C VAL A 32 -5.76 -12.27 4.46
N ALA A 33 -6.11 -12.04 3.20
CA ALA A 33 -7.44 -12.30 2.65
C ALA A 33 -7.85 -13.77 2.80
N LEU A 34 -6.93 -14.69 2.48
CA LEU A 34 -7.15 -16.13 2.61
C LEU A 34 -7.39 -16.53 4.06
N VAL A 35 -6.63 -15.97 5.00
CA VAL A 35 -6.84 -16.20 6.44
C VAL A 35 -8.18 -15.62 6.89
N LYS A 36 -8.53 -14.40 6.49
CA LYS A 36 -9.84 -13.81 6.82
C LYS A 36 -10.99 -14.68 6.32
N LYS A 37 -10.86 -15.23 5.10
CA LYS A 37 -11.85 -16.13 4.49
C LYS A 37 -11.98 -17.43 5.27
N SER A 38 -10.88 -18.08 5.64
CA SER A 38 -10.92 -19.34 6.39
C SER A 38 -11.49 -19.18 7.80
N GLU A 39 -11.24 -18.03 8.43
CA GLU A 39 -11.67 -17.73 9.80
C GLU A 39 -13.02 -16.98 9.88
N GLY A 40 -13.67 -16.70 8.74
CA GLY A 40 -14.92 -15.93 8.69
C GLY A 40 -14.80 -14.49 9.19
N ILE A 41 -13.59 -13.92 9.15
CA ILE A 41 -13.33 -12.54 9.57
C ILE A 41 -13.79 -11.58 8.47
N PRO A 42 -14.53 -10.50 8.81
CA PRO A 42 -14.91 -9.49 7.85
C PRO A 42 -13.71 -8.90 7.10
N MET A 43 -13.87 -8.77 5.79
CA MET A 43 -12.88 -8.19 4.89
C MET A 43 -12.55 -6.74 5.30
N MET A 44 -13.58 -5.90 5.44
CA MET A 44 -13.44 -4.51 5.86
C MET A 44 -13.34 -4.35 7.38
N GLN A 45 -12.26 -3.69 7.82
CA GLN A 45 -12.01 -3.36 9.22
C GLN A 45 -11.67 -1.86 9.32
N PRO A 46 -12.66 -0.98 9.61
CA PRO A 46 -12.51 0.47 9.51
C PRO A 46 -11.43 1.03 10.45
N ASP A 47 -11.31 0.46 11.66
CA ASP A 47 -10.28 0.85 12.62
C ASP A 47 -8.87 0.56 12.08
N ARG A 48 -8.71 -0.55 11.34
CA ARG A 48 -7.43 -0.89 10.71
C ARG A 48 -7.07 0.11 9.61
N VAL A 49 -8.04 0.52 8.79
CA VAL A 49 -7.86 1.54 7.76
C VAL A 49 -7.42 2.87 8.37
N ALA A 50 -8.10 3.32 9.42
CA ALA A 50 -7.77 4.55 10.14
C ALA A 50 -6.35 4.50 10.74
N ALA A 51 -5.99 3.37 11.38
CA ALA A 51 -4.67 3.18 11.96
C ALA A 51 -3.55 3.21 10.91
N VAL A 52 -3.75 2.59 9.73
CA VAL A 52 -2.75 2.61 8.65
C VAL A 52 -2.55 4.02 8.09
N ARG A 53 -3.63 4.78 7.85
CA ARG A 53 -3.54 6.18 7.40
C ARG A 53 -2.80 7.06 8.40
N SER A 54 -3.13 6.94 9.69
CA SER A 54 -2.45 7.67 10.77
C SER A 54 -0.95 7.33 10.84
N ALA A 55 -0.60 6.05 10.72
CA ALA A 55 0.78 5.60 10.72
C ALA A 55 1.58 6.14 9.52
N TYR A 56 0.99 6.21 8.33
CA TYR A 56 1.64 6.85 7.17
C TYR A 56 1.81 8.36 7.36
N ALA A 57 0.81 9.05 7.90
CA ALA A 57 0.92 10.47 8.20
C ALA A 57 2.06 10.77 9.19
N GLU A 58 2.21 9.94 10.23
CA GLU A 58 3.32 10.06 11.20
C GLU A 58 4.68 9.77 10.56
N ARG A 59 4.79 8.71 9.75
CA ARG A 59 6.02 8.45 8.97
C ARG A 59 6.37 9.61 8.06
N GLY A 60 5.37 10.24 7.43
CA GLY A 60 5.55 11.45 6.64
C GLY A 60 6.20 12.56 7.45
N ARG A 61 5.64 12.89 8.62
CA ARG A 61 6.22 13.88 9.55
C ARG A 61 7.68 13.56 9.87
N ALA A 62 7.96 12.32 10.26
CA ALA A 62 9.31 11.90 10.65
C ALA A 62 10.34 11.97 9.50
N LEU A 63 9.90 11.76 8.26
CA LEU A 63 10.74 11.77 7.06
C LEU A 63 10.79 13.14 6.36
N GLY A 64 10.10 14.16 6.88
CA GLY A 64 10.01 15.47 6.24
C GLY A 64 9.14 15.49 4.97
N VAL A 65 8.24 14.52 4.83
CA VAL A 65 7.26 14.43 3.73
C VAL A 65 5.89 14.90 4.23
N SER A 66 5.10 15.53 3.36
CA SER A 66 3.74 15.97 3.70
C SER A 66 2.92 14.82 4.31
N PRO A 67 2.39 14.99 5.55
CA PRO A 67 1.56 13.96 6.19
C PRO A 67 0.28 13.67 5.41
N GLY A 68 -0.27 14.70 4.75
CA GLY A 68 -1.43 14.57 3.87
C GLY A 68 -1.13 13.67 2.69
N PHE A 69 -0.02 13.93 1.98
CA PHE A 69 0.43 13.10 0.87
C PHE A 69 0.63 11.63 1.27
N MET A 70 1.29 11.39 2.41
CA MET A 70 1.51 10.02 2.90
C MET A 70 0.19 9.32 3.28
N SER A 71 -0.78 10.06 3.84
CA SER A 71 -2.12 9.53 4.12
C SER A 71 -2.91 9.21 2.84
N GLU A 72 -2.74 9.99 1.78
CA GLU A 72 -3.32 9.71 0.47
C GLU A 72 -2.69 8.46 -0.17
N LEU A 73 -1.36 8.33 -0.11
CA LEU A 73 -0.67 7.12 -0.53
C LEU A 73 -1.19 5.89 0.21
N ALA A 74 -1.37 5.98 1.54
CA ALA A 74 -1.96 4.89 2.32
C ALA A 74 -3.37 4.54 1.83
N SER A 75 -4.16 5.54 1.43
CA SER A 75 -5.51 5.33 0.91
C SER A 75 -5.50 4.58 -0.41
N LEU A 76 -4.60 4.92 -1.33
CA LEU A 76 -4.43 4.20 -2.60
C LEU A 76 -4.02 2.74 -2.38
N LEU A 77 -3.05 2.51 -1.49
CA LEU A 77 -2.59 1.15 -1.15
C LEU A 77 -3.66 0.30 -0.46
N ILE A 78 -4.54 0.92 0.32
CA ILE A 78 -5.67 0.22 0.97
C ILE A 78 -6.74 -0.10 -0.07
N SER A 79 -7.11 0.85 -0.93
CA SER A 79 -8.12 0.61 -1.96
C SER A 79 -7.72 -0.54 -2.90
N GLU A 80 -6.45 -0.61 -3.29
CA GLU A 80 -5.95 -1.70 -4.12
C GLU A 80 -5.92 -3.04 -3.38
N ALA A 81 -5.54 -3.04 -2.10
CA ALA A 81 -5.63 -4.24 -1.28
C ALA A 81 -7.08 -4.72 -1.16
N CYS A 82 -8.04 -3.81 -0.94
CA CYS A 82 -9.46 -4.16 -0.88
C CYS A 82 -9.93 -4.82 -2.17
N ARG A 83 -9.62 -4.24 -3.34
CA ARG A 83 -9.96 -4.84 -4.64
C ARG A 83 -9.45 -6.28 -4.78
N LEU A 84 -8.21 -6.54 -4.38
CA LEU A 84 -7.62 -7.89 -4.41
C LEU A 84 -8.26 -8.84 -3.40
N GLU A 85 -8.58 -8.35 -2.19
CA GLU A 85 -9.26 -9.14 -1.16
C GLU A 85 -10.68 -9.54 -1.62
N ASP A 86 -11.42 -8.62 -2.24
CA ASP A 86 -12.75 -8.88 -2.82
C ASP A 86 -12.67 -9.98 -3.89
N GLU A 87 -11.71 -9.89 -4.83
CA GLU A 87 -11.50 -10.92 -5.86
C GLU A 87 -11.21 -12.31 -5.28
N ILE A 88 -10.51 -12.40 -4.14
CA ILE A 88 -10.18 -13.68 -3.48
C ILE A 88 -11.37 -14.22 -2.68
N ILE A 89 -12.12 -13.34 -2.03
CA ILE A 89 -13.24 -13.72 -1.18
C ILE A 89 -14.46 -14.08 -2.03
N ASP A 90 -14.81 -13.23 -3.00
CA ASP A 90 -15.97 -13.38 -3.90
C ASP A 90 -15.69 -14.25 -5.13
N GLY A 91 -14.44 -14.31 -5.62
CA GLY A 91 -14.05 -15.08 -6.80
C GLY A 91 -13.95 -16.60 -6.61
N ALA A 92 -14.41 -17.14 -5.47
CA ALA A 92 -14.66 -18.58 -5.33
C ALA A 92 -16.15 -18.87 -5.57
N GLY A 93 -16.56 -18.73 -6.84
CA GLY A 93 -17.78 -19.31 -7.40
C GLY A 93 -17.43 -20.50 -8.29
#